data_AF-A0A8T5F8U6-F1
#
_entry.id   AF-A0A8T5F8U6-F1
#
_cell.length_a   1.000
_cell.length_b   1.000
_cell.length_c   1.000
_cell.angle_alpha   90.00
_cell.angle_beta   90.00
_cell.angle_gamma   90.00
#
_symmetry.space_group_name_H-M   'P 1'
#
loop_
_entity.id
_entity.type
_entity.pdbx_description
1 polymer ?
#
loop_
_entity_poly.entity_id
_entity_poly.type
_entity_poly.pdbx_seq_one_letter_code
_entity_poly.pdbx_strand_id
1 'polypeptide(L)'
;DCEEDDAGKYAQYRFFSYVSSMHHKCEVSVNELIPGASGVNHKFHIAIKNNGMYIAVGINKATGNPVNKKELIKFYEMVDDIKNGEHGTMLLDGVYCSSTGFRQDGLAELDELNKARGDDPENILNFKTATFENNIYSS
;
A
#
# COMPACT_ATOMS: atom_id res chain seq x y z
N ASP A 1 -18.61 -7.55 20.21
CA ASP A 1 -17.66 -6.66 20.88
C ASP A 1 -16.56 -7.51 21.51
N CYS A 2 -15.36 -7.45 20.97
CA CYS A 2 -14.22 -8.13 21.57
C CYS A 2 -13.65 -7.22 22.65
N GLU A 3 -13.85 -7.59 23.91
CA GLU A 3 -13.23 -6.94 25.06
C GLU A 3 -11.75 -7.31 25.14
N GLU A 4 -10.89 -6.33 25.45
CA GLU A 4 -9.44 -6.53 25.62
C GLU A 4 -9.18 -7.54 26.75
N ASP A 5 -8.34 -8.55 26.51
CA ASP A 5 -8.00 -9.55 27.52
C ASP A 5 -6.69 -9.23 28.23
N ASP A 6 -6.63 -9.51 29.54
CA ASP A 6 -5.44 -9.31 30.38
C ASP A 6 -4.24 -10.16 29.91
N ALA A 7 -4.48 -11.20 29.10
CA ALA A 7 -3.45 -12.05 28.50
C ALA A 7 -2.82 -11.45 27.22
N GLY A 8 -3.33 -10.33 26.71
CA GLY A 8 -2.81 -9.64 25.53
C GLY A 8 -3.05 -10.35 24.19
N LYS A 9 -3.94 -11.35 24.16
CA LYS A 9 -4.33 -12.09 22.95
C LYS A 9 -5.21 -11.26 22.02
N TYR A 10 -5.91 -10.26 22.55
CA TYR A 10 -6.72 -9.29 21.80
C TYR A 10 -6.34 -7.86 22.20
N ALA A 11 -5.12 -7.44 21.88
CA ALA A 11 -4.63 -6.09 22.16
C ALA A 11 -4.53 -5.23 20.87
N GLN A 12 -4.95 -3.97 20.94
CA GLN A 12 -4.60 -2.97 19.94
C GLN A 12 -3.16 -2.50 20.14
N TYR A 13 -2.22 -3.05 19.38
CA TYR A 13 -0.86 -2.54 19.35
C TYR A 13 -0.81 -1.22 18.58
N ARG A 14 -0.56 -0.12 19.28
CA ARG A 14 -0.24 1.17 18.68
C ARG A 14 1.27 1.36 18.72
N PHE A 15 1.93 1.12 17.59
CA PHE A 15 3.35 1.41 17.45
C PHE A 15 3.54 2.91 17.24
N PHE A 16 4.34 3.52 18.11
CA PHE A 16 4.86 4.88 17.90
C PHE A 16 6.27 4.72 17.31
N SER A 17 6.41 4.94 16.01
CA SER A 17 7.72 4.97 15.35
C SER A 17 8.16 6.43 15.20
N TYR A 18 9.33 6.76 15.76
CA TYR A 18 9.95 8.07 15.55
C TYR A 18 10.83 8.00 14.31
N VAL A 19 10.24 8.35 13.16
CA VAL A 19 11.00 8.50 11.91
C VAL A 19 11.58 9.91 11.91
N SER A 20 12.83 10.05 12.37
CA SER A 20 13.58 11.29 12.29
C SER A 20 14.63 11.19 11.20
N SER A 21 14.51 12.06 10.20
CA SER A 21 15.57 12.34 9.26
C SER A 21 16.19 13.67 9.63
N MET A 22 17.52 13.72 9.71
CA MET A 22 18.29 14.96 9.92
C MET A 22 17.97 16.04 8.86
N HIS A 23 17.38 15.64 7.73
CA HIS A 23 16.83 16.53 6.71
C HIS A 23 15.36 16.14 6.51
N HIS A 24 14.43 17.05 6.81
CA HIS A 24 12.97 16.90 6.71
C HIS A 24 12.47 16.83 5.25
N LYS A 25 13.09 15.97 4.45
CA LYS A 25 12.72 15.72 3.07
C LYS A 25 11.65 14.65 2.98
N CYS A 26 11.70 13.63 3.84
CA CYS A 26 10.74 12.53 3.80
C CYS A 26 9.67 12.64 4.87
N GLU A 27 8.40 12.47 4.47
CA GLU A 27 7.25 12.51 5.37
C GLU A 27 6.47 11.20 5.27
N VAL A 28 5.95 10.74 6.40
CA VAL A 28 5.04 9.59 6.48
C VAL A 28 3.66 10.13 6.85
N SER A 29 2.70 9.95 5.95
CA SER A 29 1.32 10.37 6.12
C SER A 29 0.44 9.13 6.31
N VAL A 30 -0.46 9.19 7.30
CA VAL A 30 -1.34 8.08 7.67
C VAL A 30 -2.78 8.44 7.33
N ASN A 31 -3.51 7.50 6.72
CA ASN A 31 -4.91 7.68 6.30
C ASN A 31 -5.11 8.87 5.33
N GLU A 32 -4.22 9.00 4.35
CA GLU A 32 -4.26 10.09 3.39
C GLU A 32 -5.23 9.82 2.24
N LEU A 33 -5.86 10.89 1.75
CA LEU A 33 -6.71 10.90 0.55
C LEU A 33 -5.93 11.58 -0.57
N ILE A 34 -5.73 10.87 -1.68
CA ILE A 34 -4.94 11.34 -2.82
C ILE A 34 -5.85 11.34 -4.06
N PRO A 35 -6.00 12.48 -4.77
CA PRO A 35 -6.75 12.53 -6.01
C PRO A 35 -6.01 11.80 -7.14
N GLY A 36 -6.74 10.97 -7.89
CA GLY A 36 -6.26 10.35 -9.13
C GLY A 36 -6.63 11.17 -10.37
N ALA A 37 -6.11 10.75 -11.53
CA ALA A 37 -6.40 11.37 -12.83
C ALA A 37 -7.90 11.36 -13.17
N SER A 38 -8.62 10.33 -12.72
CA SER A 38 -10.07 10.19 -12.89
C SER A 38 -10.90 11.23 -12.12
N GLY A 39 -10.27 12.02 -11.24
CA GLY A 39 -10.96 12.93 -10.31
C GLY A 39 -11.54 12.23 -9.08
N VAL A 40 -11.35 10.92 -8.94
CA VAL A 40 -11.71 10.16 -7.74
C VAL A 40 -10.60 10.25 -6.69
N ASN A 41 -10.99 10.47 -5.44
CA ASN A 41 -10.06 10.46 -4.31
C ASN A 41 -9.88 9.04 -3.79
N HIS A 42 -8.63 8.59 -3.74
CA HIS A 42 -8.26 7.27 -3.25
C HIS A 42 -7.67 7.37 -1.84
N LYS A 43 -8.18 6.55 -0.92
CA LYS A 43 -7.69 6.52 0.46
C LYS A 43 -6.60 5.47 0.62
N PHE A 44 -5.44 5.88 1.11
CA PHE A 44 -4.33 5.00 1.47
C PHE A 44 -4.09 5.00 2.97
N HIS A 45 -3.71 3.85 3.53
CA HIS A 45 -3.39 3.75 4.96
C HIS A 45 -2.06 4.44 5.26
N ILE A 46 -1.10 4.34 4.34
CA ILE A 46 0.21 4.98 4.44
C ILE A 46 0.55 5.61 3.09
N ALA A 47 1.11 6.81 3.14
CA ALA A 47 1.73 7.47 2.01
C ALA A 47 3.10 8.01 2.44
N ILE A 48 4.09 7.90 1.56
CA ILE A 48 5.45 8.39 1.79
C ILE A 48 5.69 9.51 0.79
N LYS A 49 6.10 10.66 1.30
CA LYS A 49 6.45 11.83 0.48
C LYS A 49 7.94 12.12 0.58
N ASN A 50 8.52 12.64 -0.49
CA ASN A 50 9.85 13.22 -0.52
C ASN A 50 9.79 14.62 -1.15
N ASN A 51 10.17 15.66 -0.40
CA ASN A 51 10.01 17.07 -0.75
C ASN A 51 8.56 17.41 -1.18
N GLY A 52 7.57 16.89 -0.46
CA GLY A 52 6.15 17.11 -0.74
C GLY A 52 5.55 16.25 -1.88
N MET A 53 6.37 15.52 -2.63
CA MET A 53 5.92 14.63 -3.73
C MET A 53 5.76 13.20 -3.24
N TYR A 54 4.69 12.51 -3.64
CA TYR A 54 4.47 11.11 -3.28
C TYR A 54 5.47 10.20 -4.00
N ILE A 55 6.13 9.33 -3.24
CA ILE A 55 7.06 8.32 -3.75
C ILE A 55 6.57 6.90 -3.57
N ALA A 56 5.76 6.65 -2.53
CA ALA A 56 5.18 5.35 -2.26
C ALA A 56 3.82 5.47 -1.57
N VAL A 57 2.93 4.52 -1.84
CA VAL A 57 1.63 4.40 -1.18
C VAL A 57 1.37 2.96 -0.73
N GLY A 58 0.57 2.79 0.31
CA GLY A 58 0.28 1.46 0.82
C GLY A 58 -1.08 1.32 1.49
N ILE A 59 -1.65 0.13 1.34
CA ILE A 59 -2.85 -0.31 2.05
C ILE A 59 -2.56 -1.59 2.82
N ASN A 60 -3.32 -1.82 3.89
CA ASN A 60 -3.16 -3.00 4.73
C ASN A 60 -4.51 -3.67 4.97
N LYS A 61 -4.61 -4.97 4.67
CA LYS A 61 -5.71 -5.83 5.07
C LYS A 61 -5.30 -6.65 6.29
N ALA A 62 -5.71 -6.16 7.46
CA ALA A 62 -5.34 -6.78 8.74
C ALA A 62 -6.19 -8.00 9.11
N THR A 63 -7.45 -8.08 8.65
CA THR A 63 -8.42 -9.10 9.08
C THR A 63 -9.30 -9.59 7.94
N GLY A 64 -10.01 -10.70 8.17
CA GLY A 64 -10.96 -11.31 7.24
C GLY A 64 -10.33 -12.37 6.33
N ASN A 65 -10.90 -12.54 5.14
CA ASN A 65 -10.40 -13.51 4.16
C ASN A 65 -9.09 -13.04 3.51
N PRO A 66 -8.29 -13.96 2.95
CA PRO A 66 -7.15 -13.60 2.11
C PRO A 66 -7.55 -12.61 1.01
N VAL A 67 -6.62 -11.73 0.62
CA VAL A 67 -6.85 -10.73 -0.44
C VAL A 67 -7.20 -11.46 -1.73
N ASN A 68 -8.35 -11.14 -2.30
CA ASN A 68 -8.83 -11.76 -3.54
C ASN A 68 -8.39 -10.98 -4.79
N LYS A 69 -8.59 -11.59 -5.97
CA LYS A 69 -8.27 -10.99 -7.27
C LYS A 69 -8.89 -9.60 -7.47
N LYS A 70 -10.16 -9.40 -7.10
CA LYS A 70 -10.84 -8.11 -7.26
C LYS A 70 -10.21 -7.02 -6.38
N GLU A 71 -9.79 -7.37 -5.17
CA GLU A 71 -9.12 -6.43 -4.27
C GLU A 71 -7.74 -6.02 -4.80
N LEU A 72 -6.97 -6.96 -5.37
CA LEU A 72 -5.67 -6.66 -5.98
C LEU A 72 -5.81 -5.82 -7.26
N ILE A 73 -6.77 -6.14 -8.13
CA ILE A 73 -7.04 -5.34 -9.34
C ILE A 73 -7.47 -3.92 -8.94
N LYS A 74 -8.38 -3.79 -7.97
CA LYS A 74 -8.80 -2.47 -7.49
C LYS A 74 -7.60 -1.70 -6.93
N PHE A 75 -6.75 -2.34 -6.15
CA PHE A 75 -5.52 -1.69 -5.67
C PHE A 75 -4.63 -1.24 -6.82
N TYR A 76 -4.43 -2.09 -7.83
CA TYR A 76 -3.68 -1.76 -9.04
C TYR A 76 -4.23 -0.49 -9.71
N GLU A 77 -5.53 -0.47 -9.99
CA GLU A 77 -6.24 0.65 -10.61
C GLU A 77 -6.13 1.94 -9.78
N MET A 78 -6.23 1.84 -8.45
CA MET A 78 -6.12 3.01 -7.57
C MET A 78 -4.74 3.67 -7.64
N VAL A 79 -3.66 2.87 -7.59
CA VAL A 79 -2.29 3.42 -7.64
C VAL A 79 -1.97 3.90 -9.05
N ASP A 80 -2.44 3.18 -10.08
CA ASP A 80 -2.27 3.59 -11.48
C ASP A 80 -2.98 4.93 -11.77
N ASP A 81 -4.19 5.11 -11.26
CA ASP A 81 -4.93 6.37 -11.41
C ASP A 81 -4.21 7.55 -10.74
N ILE A 82 -3.54 7.33 -9.60
CA ILE A 82 -2.68 8.35 -8.99
C ILE A 82 -1.43 8.59 -9.83
N LYS A 83 -0.78 7.53 -10.32
CA LYS A 83 0.44 7.63 -11.14
C LYS A 83 0.20 8.48 -12.39
N ASN A 84 -0.99 8.39 -12.98
CA ASN A 84 -1.39 9.17 -14.14
C ASN A 84 -1.95 10.58 -13.78
N GLY A 85 -2.12 10.89 -12.48
CA GLY A 85 -2.63 12.16 -11.99
C GLY A 85 -1.54 13.17 -11.63
N GLU A 86 -1.96 14.32 -11.08
CA GLU A 86 -1.06 15.43 -10.70
C GLU A 86 0.03 15.02 -9.70
N HIS A 87 -0.25 14.03 -8.86
CA HIS A 87 0.64 13.58 -7.79
C HIS A 87 1.51 12.38 -8.17
N GLY A 88 1.40 11.87 -9.40
CA GLY A 88 1.98 10.60 -9.81
C GLY A 88 3.43 10.64 -10.29
N THR A 89 3.97 11.80 -10.64
CA THR A 89 5.27 11.91 -11.33
C THR A 89 6.39 11.17 -10.61
N MET A 90 6.49 11.31 -9.29
CA MET A 90 7.53 10.65 -8.47
C MET A 90 7.07 9.35 -7.81
N LEU A 91 5.83 8.91 -8.04
CA LEU A 91 5.29 7.70 -7.45
C LEU A 91 5.95 6.48 -8.09
N LEU A 92 6.64 5.69 -7.27
CA LEU A 92 7.42 4.53 -7.73
C LEU A 92 6.92 3.22 -7.15
N ASP A 93 6.26 3.24 -5.99
CA ASP A 93 5.87 2.02 -5.29
C ASP A 93 4.41 2.06 -4.80
N GLY A 94 3.66 1.01 -5.12
CA GLY A 94 2.40 0.66 -4.49
C GLY A 94 2.57 -0.64 -3.71
N VAL A 95 2.34 -0.62 -2.39
CA VAL A 95 2.44 -1.82 -1.54
C VAL A 95 1.07 -2.25 -0.99
N TYR A 96 0.64 -3.46 -1.31
CA TYR A 96 -0.49 -4.11 -0.63
C TYR A 96 0.05 -5.01 0.48
N CYS A 97 -0.24 -4.65 1.72
CA CYS A 97 0.05 -5.42 2.91
C CYS A 97 -1.14 -6.32 3.31
N SER A 98 -0.88 -7.56 3.70
CA SER A 98 -1.92 -8.44 4.26
C SER A 98 -1.41 -9.31 5.40
N SER A 99 -2.17 -9.36 6.48
CA SER A 99 -1.99 -10.32 7.58
C SER A 99 -2.78 -11.61 7.37
N THR A 100 -3.63 -11.67 6.34
CA THR A 100 -4.49 -12.81 6.00
C THR A 100 -4.03 -13.54 4.75
N GLY A 101 -2.94 -13.08 4.14
CA GLY A 101 -2.34 -13.63 2.92
C GLY A 101 -3.06 -13.20 1.64
N PHE A 102 -2.53 -13.69 0.51
CA PHE A 102 -3.05 -13.40 -0.83
C PHE A 102 -3.51 -14.68 -1.50
N ARG A 103 -4.61 -14.61 -2.26
CA ARG A 103 -5.00 -15.73 -3.10
C ARG A 103 -4.12 -15.79 -4.34
N GLN A 104 -3.73 -17.02 -4.72
CA GLN A 104 -2.82 -17.26 -5.86
C GLN A 104 -3.38 -16.74 -7.19
N ASP A 105 -4.69 -16.85 -7.40
CA ASP A 105 -5.36 -16.32 -8.60
C ASP A 105 -5.24 -14.79 -8.72
N GLY A 106 -5.23 -14.09 -7.59
CA GLY A 106 -4.99 -12.65 -7.56
C GLY A 106 -3.53 -12.27 -7.78
N LEU A 107 -2.59 -13.04 -7.22
CA LEU A 107 -1.15 -12.80 -7.44
C LEU A 107 -0.74 -13.01 -8.89
N ALA A 108 -1.28 -14.06 -9.54
CA ALA A 108 -1.04 -14.31 -10.96
C ALA A 108 -1.54 -13.15 -11.83
N GLU A 109 -2.73 -12.61 -11.55
CA GLU A 109 -3.24 -11.45 -12.27
C GLU A 109 -2.37 -10.21 -12.08
N LEU A 110 -1.92 -9.95 -10.85
CA LEU A 110 -1.07 -8.79 -10.57
C LEU A 110 0.25 -8.87 -11.34
N ASP A 111 0.82 -10.07 -11.46
CA ASP A 111 2.03 -10.31 -12.27
C ASP A 111 1.77 -10.09 -13.77
N GLU A 112 0.61 -10.52 -14.28
CA GLU A 112 0.20 -10.23 -15.67
C GLU A 112 0.02 -8.72 -15.93
N LEU A 113 -0.63 -8.01 -15.01
CA LEU A 113 -0.82 -6.55 -15.09
C LEU A 113 0.53 -5.81 -15.04
N ASN A 114 1.44 -6.23 -14.17
CA ASN A 114 2.80 -5.68 -14.09
C ASN A 114 3.56 -5.86 -15.41
N LYS A 115 3.47 -7.05 -16.02
CA LYS A 115 4.10 -7.32 -17.32
C LYS A 115 3.47 -6.51 -18.45
N ALA A 116 2.15 -6.31 -18.41
CA ALA A 116 1.43 -5.54 -19.44
C ALA A 116 1.79 -4.05 -19.45
N ARG A 117 2.20 -3.49 -18.30
CA ARG A 117 2.61 -2.08 -18.17
C ARG A 117 3.87 -1.74 -18.99
N GLY A 118 4.76 -2.72 -19.20
CA GLY A 118 6.02 -2.54 -19.92
C GLY A 118 7.10 -1.79 -19.12
N ASP A 119 8.26 -1.58 -19.75
CA ASP A 119 9.48 -1.06 -19.11
C ASP A 119 9.77 0.41 -19.45
N ASP A 120 8.75 1.26 -19.49
CA ASP A 120 8.95 2.70 -19.72
C ASP A 120 9.63 3.35 -18.50
N PRO A 121 10.87 3.87 -18.63
CA PRO A 121 11.62 4.44 -17.52
C PRO A 121 10.94 5.64 -16.86
N GLU A 122 10.12 6.39 -17.60
CA GLU A 122 9.42 7.57 -17.06
C GLU A 122 8.14 7.19 -16.30
N ASN A 123 7.57 6.02 -16.61
CA ASN A 123 6.30 5.54 -16.04
C ASN A 123 6.46 4.32 -15.13
N ILE A 124 7.68 4.06 -14.65
CA ILE A 124 7.97 2.99 -13.69
C ILE A 124 7.05 3.13 -12.47
N LEU A 125 6.35 2.04 -12.18
CA LEU A 125 5.55 1.86 -10.98
C LEU A 125 5.61 0.39 -10.56
N ASN A 126 6.12 0.13 -9.37
CA ASN A 126 6.27 -1.22 -8.84
C ASN A 126 5.10 -1.55 -7.93
N PHE A 127 4.43 -2.65 -8.22
CA PHE A 127 3.39 -3.21 -7.35
C PHE A 127 3.98 -4.33 -6.51
N LYS A 128 4.01 -4.13 -5.20
CA LYS A 128 4.57 -5.07 -4.23
C LYS A 128 3.45 -5.61 -3.36
N THR A 129 3.55 -6.88 -3.00
CA THR A 129 2.71 -7.50 -1.98
C THR A 129 3.58 -7.85 -0.78
N ALA A 130 3.05 -7.69 0.42
CA ALA A 130 3.75 -8.02 1.65
C ALA A 130 2.81 -8.82 2.55
N THR A 131 3.24 -10.03 2.93
CA THR A 131 2.49 -10.89 3.85
C THR A 131 3.13 -10.81 5.23
N PHE A 132 2.29 -10.67 6.26
CA PHE A 132 2.72 -10.69 7.65
C PHE A 132 2.25 -11.99 8.28
N GLU A 133 3.12 -13.01 8.29
CA GLU A 133 2.88 -14.23 9.07
C GLU A 133 3.45 -14.04 10.47
N ASN A 134 2.63 -14.23 11.51
CA ASN A 134 3.05 -14.09 12.91
C ASN A 134 3.72 -12.74 13.27
N ASN A 135 3.26 -11.63 12.69
CA ASN A 135 3.85 -10.28 12.87
C ASN A 135 5.30 -10.13 12.38
N ILE A 136 5.81 -11.08 11.59
CA ILE A 136 7.13 -11.04 10.98
C ILE A 136 6.97 -10.92 9.46
N TYR A 137 7.76 -10.04 8.85
CA TYR A 137 7.81 -9.88 7.40
C TYR A 137 8.41 -11.15 6.75
N SER A 138 7.70 -11.72 5.77
CA SER A 138 8.24 -12.73 4.86
C SER A 138 8.14 -12.18 3.44
N SER A 139 9.31 -11.97 2.81
CA SER A 139 9.46 -11.61 1.39
C SER A 139 9.39 -12.82 0.48
#